data_AF-A0A7X5DRC5-F1
#
_entry.id   AF-A0A7X5DRC5-F1
#
_cell.length_a   1.000
_cell.length_b   1.000
_cell.length_c   1.000
_cell.angle_alpha   90.00
_cell.angle_beta   90.00
_cell.angle_gamma   90.00
#
_symmetry.space_group_name_H-M   'P 1'
#
loop_
_entity.id
_entity.type
_entity.pdbx_description
1 polymer ?
#
loop_
_entity_poly.entity_id
_entity_poly.type
_entity_poly.pdbx_seq_one_letter_code
_entity_poly.pdbx_strand_id
1 'polypeptide(L)'
;MVTINIFAISPDYMDALYKEAISFDFALQGYGNPDAALKGLCYTNISDVIGFLYMASRLPKNVDALRRFLFVCDKMASDNGLTFLFALNSKQNPWNMLGLGEYTNLRFSTLTAIDDVTDTLIKHDIFGSLLLSRFEPYDLREKQEILDKKQPIIPVLEYRPVFSSLVLKVLEPSVGLMSLTRTLKADAIYCELLQVSRVASDIRRFVIMRRMGMDTERLKKSLDRTINDIDDPASYCNYRALLQLAAEEEVAKVV
;
A
#
# COMPACT_ATOMS: atom_id res chain seq x y z
N MET A 1 18.11 -6.54 5.28
CA MET A 1 18.20 -5.95 3.93
C MET A 1 17.48 -6.89 2.99
N VAL A 2 16.46 -6.42 2.27
CA VAL A 2 15.83 -7.21 1.20
C VAL A 2 16.80 -7.17 0.03
N THR A 3 17.42 -8.31 -0.28
CA THR A 3 18.32 -8.42 -1.42
C THR A 3 17.46 -8.56 -2.66
N ILE A 4 17.51 -7.55 -3.51
CA ILE A 4 16.70 -7.48 -4.72
C ILE A 4 17.53 -8.06 -5.86
N ASN A 5 16.97 -8.96 -6.67
CA ASN A 5 17.71 -9.78 -7.62
C ASN A 5 17.16 -9.68 -9.06
N ILE A 6 18.05 -9.62 -10.05
CA ILE A 6 17.71 -9.85 -11.46
C ILE A 6 18.08 -11.29 -11.82
N PHE A 7 17.13 -12.03 -12.38
CA PHE A 7 17.34 -13.42 -12.76
C PHE A 7 17.63 -13.51 -14.26
N ALA A 8 18.88 -13.77 -14.63
CA ALA A 8 19.36 -13.67 -16.00
C ALA A 8 19.78 -15.01 -16.59
N ILE A 9 19.35 -15.27 -17.81
CA ILE A 9 19.84 -16.34 -18.67
C ILE A 9 20.66 -15.69 -19.78
N SER A 10 21.96 -15.89 -19.77
CA SER A 10 22.83 -15.42 -20.84
C SER A 10 23.93 -16.41 -21.17
N PRO A 11 23.85 -17.12 -22.31
CA PRO A 11 24.94 -18.00 -22.75
C PRO A 11 26.18 -17.21 -23.19
N ASP A 12 25.99 -16.03 -23.79
CA ASP A 12 27.04 -15.32 -24.52
C ASP A 12 27.59 -14.09 -23.77
N TYR A 13 26.80 -13.47 -22.86
CA TYR A 13 27.06 -12.13 -22.33
C TYR A 13 27.09 -12.04 -20.79
N MET A 14 27.26 -13.17 -20.10
CA MET A 14 27.19 -13.22 -18.63
C MET A 14 28.24 -12.35 -17.94
N ASP A 15 29.48 -12.36 -18.44
CA ASP A 15 30.58 -11.58 -17.85
C ASP A 15 30.32 -10.07 -17.95
N ALA A 16 29.76 -9.62 -19.07
CA ALA A 16 29.39 -8.22 -19.27
C ALA A 16 28.25 -7.81 -18.32
N LEU A 17 27.20 -8.62 -18.22
CA LEU A 17 26.10 -8.38 -17.29
C LEU A 17 26.58 -8.32 -15.84
N TYR A 18 27.46 -9.23 -15.43
CA TYR A 18 27.99 -9.27 -14.07
C TYR A 18 28.83 -8.03 -13.74
N LYS A 19 29.72 -7.61 -14.65
CA LYS A 19 30.53 -6.41 -14.47
C LYS A 19 29.67 -5.17 -14.28
N GLU A 20 28.66 -5.00 -15.12
CA GLU A 20 27.78 -3.83 -15.00
C GLU A 20 26.88 -3.91 -13.77
N ALA A 21 26.46 -5.10 -13.34
CA ALA A 21 25.64 -5.28 -12.14
C ALA A 21 26.34 -4.85 -10.85
N ILE A 22 27.68 -4.95 -10.75
CA ILE A 22 28.46 -4.50 -9.57
C ILE A 22 28.21 -3.01 -9.26
N SER A 23 27.89 -2.22 -10.28
CA SER A 23 27.62 -0.79 -10.10
C SER A 23 26.25 -0.47 -9.49
N PHE A 24 25.42 -1.49 -9.20
CA PHE A 24 24.10 -1.34 -8.62
C PHE A 24 23.94 -2.13 -7.31
N ASP A 25 23.00 -1.71 -6.47
CA ASP A 25 22.68 -2.35 -5.18
C ASP A 25 21.78 -3.61 -5.30
N PHE A 26 21.72 -4.24 -6.48
CA PHE A 26 20.97 -5.49 -6.70
C PHE A 26 21.91 -6.66 -6.99
N ALA A 27 21.49 -7.89 -6.69
CA ALA A 27 22.26 -9.07 -7.06
C ALA A 27 21.85 -9.59 -8.45
N LEU A 28 22.82 -10.04 -9.23
CA LEU A 28 22.57 -10.72 -10.50
C LEU A 28 22.68 -12.24 -10.32
N GLN A 29 21.59 -12.96 -10.54
CA GLN A 29 21.59 -14.43 -10.59
C GLN A 29 21.66 -14.89 -12.05
N GLY A 30 22.87 -15.19 -12.49
CA GLY A 30 23.18 -15.53 -13.87
C GLY A 30 23.26 -17.03 -14.15
N TYR A 31 22.63 -17.49 -15.23
CA TYR A 31 22.70 -18.87 -15.72
C TYR A 31 23.04 -18.92 -17.21
N GLY A 32 23.91 -19.86 -17.60
CA GLY A 32 24.31 -20.03 -19.01
C GLY A 32 23.26 -20.73 -19.89
N ASN A 33 22.28 -21.42 -19.30
CA ASN A 33 21.23 -22.11 -20.06
C ASN A 33 19.91 -22.20 -19.27
N PRO A 34 18.77 -22.42 -19.96
CA PRO A 34 17.45 -22.48 -19.33
C PRO A 34 17.26 -23.62 -18.33
N ASP A 35 17.93 -24.78 -18.51
CA ASP A 35 17.78 -25.92 -17.59
C ASP A 35 18.48 -25.66 -16.25
N ALA A 36 19.66 -25.02 -16.28
CA ALA A 36 20.33 -24.55 -15.07
C ALA A 36 19.53 -23.45 -14.38
N ALA A 37 18.95 -22.55 -15.16
CA ALA A 37 18.07 -21.48 -14.69
C ALA A 37 16.81 -22.04 -13.99
N LEU A 38 16.18 -23.07 -14.56
CA LEU A 38 15.05 -23.78 -13.95
C LEU A 38 15.40 -24.34 -12.56
N LYS A 39 16.56 -25.00 -12.44
CA LYS A 39 17.01 -25.54 -11.14
C LYS A 39 17.26 -24.42 -10.14
N GLY A 40 17.90 -23.34 -10.57
CA GLY A 40 18.15 -22.17 -9.72
C GLY A 40 16.87 -21.48 -9.26
N LEU A 41 15.86 -21.41 -10.14
CA LEU A 41 14.57 -20.80 -9.83
C LEU A 41 13.85 -21.51 -8.67
N CYS A 42 13.98 -22.83 -8.55
CA CYS A 42 13.43 -23.58 -7.42
C CYS A 42 13.99 -23.18 -6.04
N TYR A 43 15.20 -22.63 -5.99
CA TYR A 43 15.84 -22.17 -4.76
C TYR A 43 15.74 -20.66 -4.55
N THR A 44 15.04 -19.96 -5.46
CA THR A 44 14.96 -18.50 -5.46
C THR A 44 13.60 -18.08 -4.96
N ASN A 45 13.59 -17.14 -4.00
CA ASN A 45 12.34 -16.54 -3.55
C ASN A 45 11.84 -15.54 -4.59
N ILE A 46 10.63 -15.75 -5.12
CA ILE A 46 10.07 -14.93 -6.20
C ILE A 46 9.85 -13.47 -5.77
N SER A 47 9.63 -13.21 -4.47
CA SER A 47 9.45 -11.85 -3.95
C SER A 47 10.69 -10.99 -4.10
N ASP A 48 11.85 -11.63 -4.16
CA ASP A 48 13.15 -10.99 -4.22
C ASP A 48 13.57 -10.74 -5.69
N VAL A 49 12.81 -11.25 -6.66
CA VAL A 49 13.10 -11.10 -8.09
C VAL A 49 12.43 -9.83 -8.64
N ILE A 50 13.22 -8.93 -9.24
CA ILE A 50 12.74 -7.74 -9.97
C ILE A 50 12.07 -8.17 -11.28
N GLY A 51 12.74 -9.07 -11.99
CA GLY A 51 12.35 -9.53 -13.30
C GLY A 51 13.33 -10.53 -13.87
N PHE A 52 12.93 -11.11 -14.99
CA PHE A 52 13.67 -12.13 -15.71
C PHE A 52 14.31 -11.51 -16.96
N LEU A 53 15.53 -11.93 -17.26
CA LEU A 53 16.27 -11.50 -18.45
C LEU A 53 16.69 -12.73 -19.24
N TYR A 54 16.45 -12.72 -20.55
CA TYR A 54 17.09 -13.62 -21.50
C TYR A 54 17.92 -12.80 -22.48
N MET A 55 19.25 -12.92 -22.41
CA MET A 55 20.18 -12.18 -23.26
C MET A 55 21.06 -13.12 -24.06
N ALA A 56 20.88 -13.17 -25.37
CA ALA A 56 21.65 -14.04 -26.25
C ALA A 56 21.78 -13.46 -27.66
N SER A 57 22.74 -13.97 -28.43
CA SER A 57 22.89 -13.55 -29.83
C SER A 57 21.64 -13.91 -30.67
N ARG A 58 21.05 -15.08 -30.36
CA ARG A 58 19.89 -15.65 -31.05
C ARG A 58 19.10 -16.55 -30.11
N LEU A 59 17.84 -16.82 -30.44
CA LEU A 59 17.07 -17.84 -29.75
C LEU A 59 17.65 -19.23 -29.99
N PRO A 60 17.50 -20.17 -29.04
CA PRO A 60 17.99 -21.53 -29.21
C PRO A 60 17.17 -22.24 -30.28
N LYS A 61 17.82 -23.11 -31.06
CA LYS A 61 17.14 -23.92 -32.09
C LYS A 61 16.04 -24.80 -31.50
N ASN A 62 16.28 -25.33 -30.30
CA ASN A 62 15.27 -26.00 -29.50
C ASN A 62 14.76 -25.04 -28.42
N VAL A 63 13.49 -24.65 -28.52
CA VAL A 63 12.83 -23.72 -27.61
C VAL A 63 12.14 -24.40 -26.43
N ASP A 64 12.10 -25.75 -26.38
CA ASP A 64 11.32 -26.49 -25.37
C ASP A 64 11.79 -26.19 -23.94
N ALA A 65 13.10 -26.16 -23.71
CA ALA A 65 13.67 -25.82 -22.41
C ALA A 65 13.32 -24.39 -21.98
N LEU A 66 13.33 -23.45 -22.94
CA LEU A 66 12.96 -22.06 -22.69
C LEU A 66 11.45 -21.93 -22.43
N ARG A 67 10.60 -22.65 -23.16
CA ARG A 67 9.14 -22.69 -22.93
C ARG A 67 8.79 -23.24 -21.55
N ARG A 68 9.49 -24.31 -21.12
CA ARG A 68 9.34 -24.86 -19.76
C ARG A 68 9.73 -23.83 -18.70
N PHE A 69 10.85 -23.13 -18.90
CA PHE A 69 11.28 -22.05 -18.01
C PHE A 69 10.23 -20.94 -17.93
N LEU A 70 9.74 -20.45 -19.08
CA LEU A 70 8.71 -19.42 -19.15
C LEU A 70 7.41 -19.85 -18.45
N PHE A 71 6.99 -21.08 -18.64
CA PHE A 71 5.80 -21.62 -17.98
C PHE A 71 5.95 -21.64 -16.45
N VAL A 72 7.10 -22.04 -15.94
CA VAL A 72 7.36 -22.01 -14.49
C VAL A 72 7.40 -20.57 -13.98
N CYS A 73 8.05 -19.65 -14.72
CA CYS A 73 8.07 -18.23 -14.37
C CYS A 73 6.66 -17.63 -14.30
N ASP A 74 5.78 -17.97 -15.25
CA ASP A 74 4.39 -17.52 -15.30
C ASP A 74 3.57 -18.03 -14.11
N LYS A 75 3.74 -19.30 -13.74
CA LYS A 75 3.10 -19.84 -12.54
C LYS A 75 3.62 -19.20 -11.26
N MET A 76 4.91 -18.94 -11.15
CA MET A 76 5.48 -18.31 -9.95
C MET A 76 5.16 -16.81 -9.86
N ALA A 77 4.96 -16.14 -11.01
CA ALA A 77 4.64 -14.71 -11.02
C ALA A 77 3.30 -14.41 -10.36
N SER A 78 2.32 -15.33 -10.45
CA SER A 78 0.98 -15.39 -9.81
C SER A 78 0.14 -14.10 -9.73
N ASP A 79 0.66 -12.97 -9.28
CA ASP A 79 0.04 -11.62 -9.31
C ASP A 79 1.05 -10.44 -9.30
N ASN A 80 2.38 -10.70 -9.30
CA ASN A 80 3.42 -9.67 -9.13
C ASN A 80 3.74 -8.87 -10.40
N GLY A 81 3.10 -9.16 -11.53
CA GLY A 81 3.33 -8.45 -12.80
C GLY A 81 4.78 -8.43 -13.26
N LEU A 82 5.54 -9.49 -12.97
CA LEU A 82 6.98 -9.56 -13.24
C LEU A 82 7.25 -9.45 -14.74
N THR A 83 8.26 -8.65 -15.07
CA THR A 83 8.68 -8.46 -16.46
C THR A 83 9.71 -9.52 -16.85
N PHE A 84 9.48 -10.15 -18.00
CA PHE A 84 10.44 -10.98 -18.70
C PHE A 84 10.96 -10.22 -19.93
N LEU A 85 12.22 -9.84 -19.90
CA LEU A 85 12.89 -9.08 -20.95
C LEU A 85 13.72 -10.01 -21.84
N PHE A 86 13.44 -10.00 -23.14
CA PHE A 86 14.30 -10.62 -24.15
C PHE A 86 15.22 -9.56 -24.77
N ALA A 87 16.53 -9.73 -24.62
CA ALA A 87 17.55 -8.93 -25.27
C ALA A 87 18.27 -9.78 -26.32
N LEU A 88 17.92 -9.61 -27.59
CA LEU A 88 18.47 -10.40 -28.70
C LEU A 88 19.27 -9.52 -29.65
N ASN A 89 20.50 -9.95 -29.97
CA ASN A 89 21.30 -9.33 -31.02
C ASN A 89 20.63 -9.52 -32.41
N SER A 90 19.88 -10.61 -32.60
CA SER A 90 19.13 -10.86 -33.83
C SER A 90 17.80 -10.11 -33.92
N LYS A 91 17.34 -9.86 -35.17
CA LYS A 91 15.98 -9.38 -35.51
C LYS A 91 14.87 -10.44 -35.32
N GLN A 92 15.17 -11.55 -34.65
CA GLN A 92 14.20 -12.60 -34.38
C GLN A 92 13.12 -12.09 -33.43
N ASN A 93 11.86 -12.33 -33.78
CA ASN A 93 10.74 -11.96 -32.94
C ASN A 93 10.35 -13.14 -32.02
N PRO A 94 10.61 -13.07 -30.70
CA PRO A 94 10.32 -14.17 -29.77
C PRO A 94 8.82 -14.42 -29.59
N TRP A 95 7.96 -13.43 -29.88
CA TRP A 95 6.50 -13.54 -29.72
C TRP A 95 5.91 -14.72 -30.49
N ASN A 96 6.28 -14.87 -31.76
CA ASN A 96 5.71 -15.90 -32.64
C ASN A 96 6.32 -17.29 -32.37
N MET A 97 7.58 -17.35 -31.95
CA MET A 97 8.28 -18.63 -31.74
C MET A 97 7.95 -19.26 -30.37
N LEU A 98 7.69 -18.43 -29.36
CA LEU A 98 7.48 -18.87 -27.99
C LEU A 98 6.01 -18.84 -27.55
N GLY A 99 5.10 -18.30 -28.36
CA GLY A 99 3.68 -18.23 -28.01
C GLY A 99 3.44 -17.33 -26.78
N LEU A 100 4.13 -16.19 -26.71
CA LEU A 100 4.17 -15.35 -25.50
C LEU A 100 2.78 -14.84 -25.04
N GLY A 101 1.79 -14.84 -25.93
CA GLY A 101 0.40 -14.47 -25.61
C GLY A 101 -0.35 -15.51 -24.78
N GLU A 102 0.19 -16.71 -24.58
CA GLU A 102 -0.43 -17.76 -23.76
C GLU A 102 -0.21 -17.55 -22.25
N TYR A 103 0.76 -16.73 -21.86
CA TYR A 103 1.11 -16.47 -20.47
C TYR A 103 0.35 -15.24 -19.95
N THR A 104 -0.29 -15.35 -18.79
CA THR A 104 -1.18 -14.30 -18.25
C THR A 104 -0.54 -13.47 -17.16
N ASN A 105 0.48 -14.00 -16.47
CA ASN A 105 1.03 -13.42 -15.25
C ASN A 105 2.38 -12.71 -15.49
N LEU A 106 3.01 -12.94 -16.63
CA LEU A 106 4.25 -12.29 -17.05
C LEU A 106 4.01 -11.17 -18.06
N ARG A 107 4.72 -10.06 -17.87
CA ARG A 107 4.81 -8.99 -18.87
C ARG A 107 6.03 -9.23 -19.74
N PHE A 108 5.86 -9.34 -21.05
CA PHE A 108 6.99 -9.51 -21.97
C PHE A 108 7.44 -8.19 -22.55
N SER A 109 8.75 -7.96 -22.53
CA SER A 109 9.41 -6.88 -23.24
C SER A 109 10.51 -7.46 -24.13
N THR A 110 10.75 -6.83 -25.28
CA THR A 110 11.71 -7.33 -26.26
C THR A 110 12.56 -6.20 -26.80
N LEU A 111 13.86 -6.31 -26.60
CA LEU A 111 14.90 -5.52 -27.25
C LEU A 111 15.50 -6.40 -28.34
N THR A 112 15.22 -6.07 -29.60
CA THR A 112 15.73 -6.80 -30.77
C THR A 112 16.67 -5.90 -31.58
N ALA A 113 17.49 -6.50 -32.43
CA ALA A 113 18.46 -5.80 -33.29
C ALA A 113 19.53 -5.02 -32.50
N ILE A 114 20.07 -5.64 -31.46
CA ILE A 114 21.20 -5.06 -30.72
C ILE A 114 22.48 -5.27 -31.55
N ASP A 115 22.91 -4.25 -32.28
CA ASP A 115 24.10 -4.32 -33.13
C ASP A 115 25.38 -4.48 -32.28
N ASP A 116 25.55 -3.63 -31.25
CA ASP A 116 26.65 -3.69 -30.29
C ASP A 116 26.13 -3.72 -28.85
N VAL A 117 26.61 -4.69 -28.07
CA VAL A 117 26.33 -4.75 -26.62
C VAL A 117 27.24 -3.75 -25.92
N THR A 118 26.70 -2.58 -25.60
CA THR A 118 27.39 -1.50 -24.88
C THR A 118 26.96 -1.45 -23.42
N ASP A 119 27.82 -0.88 -22.57
CA ASP A 119 27.52 -0.69 -21.14
C ASP A 119 26.25 0.17 -20.95
N THR A 120 26.04 1.16 -21.82
CA THR A 120 24.84 1.99 -21.83
C THR A 120 23.58 1.17 -22.08
N LEU A 121 23.63 0.21 -23.00
CA LEU A 121 22.49 -0.66 -23.30
C LEU A 121 22.18 -1.57 -22.11
N ILE A 122 23.20 -2.14 -21.47
CA ILE A 122 23.00 -3.00 -20.30
C ILE A 122 22.42 -2.18 -19.13
N LYS A 123 22.97 -1.00 -18.85
CA LYS A 123 22.53 -0.18 -17.71
C LYS A 123 21.15 0.45 -17.94
N HIS A 124 20.98 1.14 -19.06
CA HIS A 124 19.78 1.92 -19.32
C HIS A 124 18.64 1.05 -19.85
N ASP A 125 18.90 0.28 -20.92
CA ASP A 125 17.83 -0.41 -21.63
C ASP A 125 17.46 -1.74 -20.99
N ILE A 126 18.42 -2.46 -20.40
CA ILE A 126 18.14 -3.74 -19.73
C ILE A 126 17.79 -3.53 -18.27
N PHE A 127 18.73 -3.08 -17.43
CA PHE A 127 18.50 -2.95 -15.99
C PHE A 127 17.49 -1.83 -15.69
N GLY A 128 17.63 -0.68 -16.34
CA GLY A 128 16.69 0.44 -16.19
C GLY A 128 15.25 0.06 -16.51
N SER A 129 15.01 -0.66 -17.61
CA SER A 129 13.65 -1.12 -17.98
C SER A 129 13.06 -2.09 -16.96
N LEU A 130 13.86 -3.04 -16.46
CA LEU A 130 13.40 -3.99 -15.43
C LEU A 130 13.07 -3.27 -14.12
N LEU A 131 13.92 -2.35 -13.68
CA LEU A 131 13.71 -1.56 -12.47
C LEU A 131 12.49 -0.65 -12.60
N LEU A 132 12.35 0.05 -13.73
CA LEU A 132 11.20 0.93 -13.98
C LEU A 132 9.89 0.14 -13.99
N SER A 133 9.88 -1.06 -14.55
CA SER A 133 8.70 -1.92 -14.55
C SER A 133 8.27 -2.39 -13.17
N ARG A 134 9.20 -2.47 -12.21
CA ARG A 134 8.93 -2.96 -10.85
C ARG A 134 8.62 -1.84 -9.87
N PHE A 135 9.33 -0.73 -9.97
CA PHE A 135 9.24 0.38 -9.02
C PHE A 135 8.34 1.53 -9.47
N GLU A 136 7.93 1.55 -10.76
CA GLU A 136 7.09 2.60 -11.38
C GLU A 136 7.22 3.97 -10.67
N PRO A 137 8.42 4.58 -10.65
CA PRO A 137 8.71 5.72 -9.78
C PRO A 137 7.87 6.98 -10.09
N TYR A 138 7.12 6.97 -11.20
CA TYR A 138 6.29 8.08 -11.68
C TYR A 138 4.82 7.69 -11.86
N ASP A 139 4.25 6.87 -10.97
CA ASP A 139 2.80 6.76 -10.87
C ASP A 139 2.21 7.99 -10.15
N LEU A 140 2.21 9.12 -10.87
CA LEU A 140 1.45 10.34 -10.52
C LEU A 140 -0.05 10.21 -10.86
N ARG A 141 -0.50 9.00 -11.22
CA ARG A 141 -1.91 8.71 -11.44
C ARG A 141 -2.53 8.65 -10.05
N GLU A 142 -3.46 9.56 -9.76
CA GLU A 142 -4.40 9.35 -8.67
C GLU A 142 -4.93 7.92 -8.82
N LYS A 143 -4.66 7.08 -7.82
CA LYS A 143 -5.15 5.69 -7.80
C LYS A 143 -6.66 5.73 -7.96
N GLN A 144 -7.15 5.58 -9.18
CA GLN A 144 -8.48 5.03 -9.39
C GLN A 144 -8.35 3.60 -8.89
N GLU A 145 -8.87 3.36 -7.69
CA GLU A 145 -9.04 2.02 -7.14
C GLU A 145 -9.82 1.19 -8.15
N ILE A 146 -9.10 0.45 -8.98
CA ILE A 146 -9.68 -0.63 -9.76
C ILE A 146 -10.11 -1.64 -8.70
N LEU A 147 -11.42 -1.72 -8.50
CA LEU A 147 -12.11 -2.78 -7.76
C LEU A 147 -11.78 -4.12 -8.42
N ASP A 148 -10.60 -4.67 -8.10
CA ASP A 148 -10.22 -5.98 -8.55
C ASP A 148 -11.01 -7.06 -7.83
N LYS A 149 -11.47 -7.99 -8.64
CA LYS A 149 -12.37 -9.08 -8.34
C LYS A 149 -11.95 -9.82 -7.06
N LYS A 150 -12.85 -9.82 -6.07
CA LYS A 150 -13.00 -10.81 -4.98
C LYS A 150 -11.70 -11.56 -4.62
N GLN A 151 -10.71 -10.84 -4.09
CA GLN A 151 -9.73 -11.49 -3.24
C GLN A 151 -10.48 -12.16 -2.07
N PRO A 152 -10.11 -13.37 -1.63
CA PRO A 152 -10.67 -13.93 -0.41
C PRO A 152 -10.37 -12.92 0.70
N ILE A 153 -11.42 -12.46 1.38
CA ILE A 153 -11.32 -11.51 2.49
C ILE A 153 -10.54 -12.23 3.58
N ILE A 154 -9.22 -12.07 3.58
CA ILE A 154 -8.39 -12.38 4.74
C ILE A 154 -8.88 -11.39 5.79
N PRO A 155 -9.39 -11.84 6.96
CA PRO A 155 -9.81 -10.93 8.00
C PRO A 155 -8.54 -10.27 8.55
N VAL A 156 -8.19 -9.13 7.96
CA VAL A 156 -7.17 -8.25 8.51
C VAL A 156 -7.74 -7.65 9.78
N LEU A 157 -6.97 -7.69 10.86
CA LEU A 157 -7.33 -7.00 12.08
C LEU A 157 -7.28 -5.49 11.80
N GLU A 158 -8.43 -4.90 11.51
CA GLU A 158 -8.57 -3.46 11.39
C GLU A 158 -8.45 -2.84 12.78
N TYR A 159 -7.50 -1.91 12.91
CA TYR A 159 -7.39 -1.10 14.12
C TYR A 159 -8.68 -0.30 14.30
N ARG A 160 -9.48 -0.69 15.30
CA ARG A 160 -10.61 0.12 15.76
C ARG A 160 -10.12 1.04 16.87
N PRO A 161 -10.06 2.36 16.65
CA PRO A 161 -9.65 3.28 17.70
C PRO A 161 -10.63 3.17 18.87
N VAL A 162 -10.08 3.01 20.08
CA VAL A 162 -10.86 2.86 21.32
C VAL A 162 -11.70 4.11 21.60
N PHE A 163 -11.17 5.28 21.20
CA PHE A 163 -11.87 6.56 21.26
C PHE A 163 -12.14 7.05 19.84
N SER A 164 -13.38 7.42 19.56
CA SER A 164 -13.66 8.17 18.34
C SER A 164 -13.00 9.55 18.44
N SER A 165 -12.49 10.10 17.33
CA SER A 165 -11.95 11.47 17.28
C SER A 165 -12.93 12.52 17.81
N LEU A 166 -14.23 12.21 17.77
CA LEU A 166 -15.32 13.01 18.29
C LEU A 166 -15.26 13.17 19.83
N VAL A 167 -14.81 12.15 20.57
CA VAL A 167 -14.65 12.20 22.03
C VAL A 167 -13.63 13.26 22.43
N LEU A 168 -12.53 13.38 21.68
CA LEU A 168 -11.48 14.37 21.95
C LEU A 168 -11.98 15.81 21.71
N LYS A 169 -12.79 16.03 20.67
CA LYS A 169 -13.37 17.34 20.35
C LYS A 169 -14.31 17.87 21.45
N VAL A 170 -15.01 16.98 22.17
CA VAL A 170 -15.99 17.39 23.21
C VAL A 170 -15.35 18.23 24.32
N LEU A 171 -14.11 17.92 24.69
CA LEU A 171 -13.38 18.59 25.78
C LEU A 171 -12.61 19.85 25.33
N GLU A 172 -12.57 20.15 24.03
CA GLU A 172 -11.86 21.32 23.53
C GLU A 172 -12.41 22.63 24.09
N PRO A 173 -11.58 23.67 24.26
CA PRO A 173 -12.06 24.91 24.83
C PRO A 173 -13.10 25.61 23.94
N SER A 174 -14.28 25.89 24.48
CA SER A 174 -15.31 26.74 23.85
C SER A 174 -15.19 28.19 24.32
N VAL A 175 -15.52 29.12 23.40
CA VAL A 175 -15.62 30.56 23.67
C VAL A 175 -17.07 30.89 24.04
N GLY A 176 -17.30 31.39 25.25
CA GLY A 176 -18.63 31.82 25.68
C GLY A 176 -19.04 33.15 25.03
N LEU A 177 -20.24 33.19 24.44
CA LEU A 177 -20.87 34.42 23.97
C LEU A 177 -21.93 34.92 24.98
N MET A 178 -22.59 36.04 24.66
CA MET A 178 -23.56 36.71 25.54
C MET A 178 -24.78 35.85 25.95
N SER A 179 -25.10 34.78 25.22
CA SER A 179 -26.20 33.88 25.56
C SER A 179 -25.87 32.44 25.17
N LEU A 180 -26.34 31.47 25.96
CA LEU A 180 -26.15 30.04 25.68
C LEU A 180 -26.59 29.67 24.27
N THR A 181 -27.74 30.19 23.83
CA THR A 181 -28.28 29.94 22.49
C THR A 181 -27.40 30.46 21.36
N ARG A 182 -26.69 31.58 21.57
CA ARG A 182 -25.73 32.10 20.59
C ARG A 182 -24.44 31.30 20.63
N THR A 183 -23.96 30.95 21.82
CA THR A 183 -22.76 30.11 22.00
C THR A 183 -22.94 28.75 21.32
N LEU A 184 -24.08 28.07 21.52
CA LEU A 184 -24.36 26.78 20.89
C LEU A 184 -24.48 26.86 19.37
N LYS A 185 -25.03 27.95 18.83
CA LYS A 185 -25.12 28.15 17.37
C LYS A 185 -23.79 28.50 16.72
N ALA A 186 -22.86 29.08 17.48
CA ALA A 186 -21.54 29.48 17.00
C ALA A 186 -20.47 28.39 17.21
N ASP A 187 -20.67 27.45 18.14
CA ASP A 187 -19.75 26.35 18.41
C ASP A 187 -19.85 25.29 17.29
N ALA A 188 -18.86 25.30 16.41
CA ALA A 188 -18.80 24.38 15.26
C ALA A 188 -18.81 22.90 15.71
N ILE A 189 -18.17 22.60 16.84
CA ILE A 189 -18.09 21.24 17.40
C ILE A 189 -19.46 20.77 17.86
N TYR A 190 -20.22 21.61 18.57
CA TYR A 190 -21.59 21.28 18.97
C TYR A 190 -22.48 21.02 17.75
N CYS A 191 -22.40 21.84 16.70
CA CYS A 191 -23.16 21.65 15.47
C CYS A 191 -22.78 20.35 14.73
N GLU A 192 -21.49 20.01 14.67
CA GLU A 192 -20.99 18.76 14.10
C GLU A 192 -21.51 17.55 14.90
N LEU A 193 -21.37 17.59 16.23
CA LEU A 193 -21.80 16.51 17.11
C LEU A 193 -23.32 16.29 17.10
N LEU A 194 -24.11 17.36 16.92
CA LEU A 194 -25.57 17.25 16.84
C LEU A 194 -26.02 16.36 15.68
N GLN A 195 -25.25 16.31 14.59
CA GLN A 195 -25.55 15.47 13.43
C GLN A 195 -25.14 14.00 13.64
N VAL A 196 -24.17 13.75 14.53
CA VAL A 196 -23.57 12.41 14.70
C VAL A 196 -24.10 11.69 15.94
N SER A 197 -24.10 12.34 17.10
CA SER A 197 -24.50 11.75 18.37
C SER A 197 -25.16 12.77 19.28
N ARG A 198 -26.42 12.50 19.62
CA ARG A 198 -27.19 13.31 20.56
C ARG A 198 -26.55 13.32 21.96
N VAL A 199 -26.04 12.19 22.43
CA VAL A 199 -25.39 12.10 23.75
C VAL A 199 -24.11 12.92 23.78
N ALA A 200 -23.28 12.83 22.74
CA ALA A 200 -22.04 13.61 22.65
C ALA A 200 -22.30 15.12 22.56
N SER A 201 -23.31 15.54 21.79
CA SER A 201 -23.70 16.95 21.72
C SER A 201 -24.27 17.49 23.04
N ASP A 202 -25.02 16.68 23.78
CA ASP A 202 -25.54 17.07 25.10
C ASP A 202 -24.42 17.13 26.16
N ILE A 203 -23.38 16.29 26.07
CA ILE A 203 -22.17 16.41 26.89
C ILE A 203 -21.39 17.69 26.52
N ARG A 204 -21.24 18.02 25.22
CA ARG A 204 -20.63 19.29 24.78
C ARG A 204 -21.42 20.50 25.30
N ARG A 205 -22.75 20.43 25.28
CA ARG A 205 -23.62 21.45 25.87
C ARG A 205 -23.41 21.59 27.37
N PHE A 206 -23.24 20.48 28.09
CA PHE A 206 -22.91 20.50 29.52
C PHE A 206 -21.59 21.22 29.79
N VAL A 207 -20.54 20.94 29.01
CA VAL A 207 -19.23 21.63 29.10
C VAL A 207 -19.38 23.14 28.87
N ILE A 208 -20.11 23.54 27.82
CA ILE A 208 -20.37 24.96 27.51
C ILE A 208 -21.15 25.65 28.64
N MET A 209 -22.23 25.02 29.12
CA MET A 209 -23.05 25.58 30.21
C MET A 209 -22.26 25.79 31.49
N ARG A 210 -21.38 24.84 31.83
CA ARG A 210 -20.52 24.95 33.01
C ARG A 210 -19.52 26.09 32.89
N ARG A 211 -18.89 26.26 31.72
CA ARG A 211 -17.99 27.40 31.45
C ARG A 211 -18.68 28.74 31.53
N MET A 212 -19.94 28.80 31.11
CA MET A 212 -20.78 30.00 31.23
C MET A 212 -21.33 30.21 32.64
N GLY A 213 -20.99 29.36 33.62
CA GLY A 213 -21.44 29.48 35.01
C GLY A 213 -22.92 29.18 35.23
N MET A 214 -23.54 28.41 34.34
CA MET A 214 -24.97 28.05 34.42
C MET A 214 -25.20 26.81 35.30
N ASP A 215 -26.41 26.67 35.84
CA ASP A 215 -26.81 25.45 36.57
C ASP A 215 -26.91 24.25 35.60
N THR A 216 -26.10 23.23 35.88
CA THR A 216 -25.98 22.02 35.07
C THR A 216 -26.57 20.77 35.74
N GLU A 217 -27.11 20.86 36.96
CA GLU A 217 -27.54 19.69 37.76
C GLU A 217 -28.65 18.87 37.07
N ARG A 218 -29.62 19.55 36.46
CA ARG A 218 -30.71 18.90 35.73
C ARG A 218 -30.22 18.18 34.48
N LEU A 219 -29.29 18.80 33.76
CA LEU A 219 -28.71 18.24 32.54
C LEU A 219 -27.83 17.03 32.86
N LYS A 220 -27.02 17.11 33.92
CA LYS A 220 -26.20 16.00 34.41
C LYS A 220 -27.05 14.77 34.76
N LYS A 221 -28.11 14.95 35.56
CA LYS A 221 -29.04 13.85 35.91
C LYS A 221 -29.73 13.24 34.69
N SER A 222 -30.04 14.06 33.68
CA SER A 222 -30.61 13.58 32.42
C SER A 222 -29.58 12.75 31.64
N LEU A 223 -28.34 13.23 31.53
CA LEU A 223 -27.24 12.55 30.85
C LEU A 223 -26.90 11.23 31.54
N ASP A 224 -26.85 11.20 32.88
CA ASP A 224 -26.59 9.97 33.65
C ASP A 224 -27.63 8.88 33.34
N ARG A 225 -28.91 9.25 33.20
CA ARG A 225 -29.96 8.30 32.81
C ARG A 225 -29.74 7.80 31.39
N THR A 226 -29.57 8.73 30.44
CA THR A 226 -29.41 8.40 29.03
C THR A 226 -28.15 7.55 28.77
N ILE A 227 -27.07 7.76 29.51
CA ILE A 227 -25.85 6.95 29.39
C ILE A 227 -26.06 5.56 29.98
N ASN A 228 -26.77 5.43 31.11
CA ASN A 228 -27.05 4.13 31.71
C ASN A 228 -27.99 3.24 30.87
N ASP A 229 -28.75 3.85 29.96
CA ASP A 229 -29.62 3.14 29.01
C ASP A 229 -28.88 2.68 27.73
N ILE A 230 -27.56 2.87 27.62
CA ILE A 230 -26.77 2.48 26.43
C ILE A 230 -26.33 1.02 26.54
N ASP A 231 -26.77 0.20 25.58
CA ASP A 231 -26.44 -1.23 25.51
C ASP A 231 -24.99 -1.51 25.07
N ASP A 232 -24.37 -0.64 24.27
CA ASP A 232 -22.99 -0.82 23.78
C ASP A 232 -21.95 -0.51 24.87
N PRO A 233 -21.15 -1.50 25.34
CA PRO A 233 -20.22 -1.31 26.45
C PRO A 233 -19.13 -0.28 26.16
N ALA A 234 -18.67 -0.17 24.91
CA ALA A 234 -17.62 0.77 24.54
C ALA A 234 -18.14 2.22 24.58
N SER A 235 -19.31 2.46 23.98
CA SER A 235 -19.99 3.76 24.03
C SER A 235 -20.36 4.16 25.45
N TYR A 236 -20.85 3.21 26.26
CA TYR A 236 -21.13 3.42 27.68
C TYR A 236 -19.91 3.93 28.44
N CYS A 237 -18.79 3.21 28.35
CA CYS A 237 -17.55 3.57 29.03
C CYS A 237 -17.02 4.93 28.55
N ASN A 238 -17.05 5.19 27.24
CA ASN A 238 -16.57 6.44 26.65
C ASN A 238 -17.38 7.65 27.10
N TYR A 239 -18.72 7.59 27.05
CA TYR A 239 -19.57 8.70 27.46
C TYR A 239 -19.55 8.92 28.98
N ARG A 240 -19.46 7.83 29.77
CA ARG A 240 -19.35 7.93 31.22
C ARG A 240 -18.04 8.58 31.65
N ALA A 241 -16.92 8.18 31.03
CA ALA A 241 -15.62 8.81 31.25
C ALA A 241 -15.62 10.29 30.85
N LEU A 242 -16.21 10.65 29.70
CA LEU A 242 -16.35 12.03 29.27
C LEU A 242 -17.17 12.89 30.24
N LEU A 243 -18.31 12.39 30.70
CA LEU A 243 -19.15 13.11 31.64
C LEU A 243 -18.44 13.31 32.98
N GLN A 244 -17.68 12.32 33.43
CA GLN A 244 -16.87 12.42 34.64
C GLN A 244 -15.74 13.43 34.49
N LEU A 245 -14.99 13.42 33.38
CA LEU A 245 -13.94 14.41 33.10
C LEU A 245 -14.51 15.83 32.99
N ALA A 246 -15.63 15.99 32.28
CA ALA A 246 -16.35 17.26 32.21
C ALA A 246 -16.93 17.68 33.58
N ALA A 247 -17.17 16.72 34.48
CA ALA A 247 -17.60 16.95 35.86
C ALA A 247 -16.43 17.32 36.80
N GLU A 248 -15.23 16.82 36.53
CA GLU A 248 -14.02 16.99 37.33
C GLU A 248 -13.16 18.18 36.90
N GLU A 249 -13.27 18.68 35.67
CA GLU A 249 -12.68 19.96 35.29
C GLU A 249 -13.21 21.08 36.22
N GLU A 250 -12.45 21.33 37.27
CA GLU A 250 -12.52 22.57 38.01
C GLU A 250 -12.33 23.69 37.02
N VAL A 251 -13.16 24.72 37.17
CA VAL A 251 -13.10 25.97 36.45
C VAL A 251 -11.66 26.47 36.53
N ALA A 252 -10.85 26.17 35.51
CA ALA A 252 -9.58 26.82 35.28
C ALA A 252 -9.94 28.29 35.05
N LYS A 253 -9.92 29.04 36.15
CA LYS A 253 -10.13 30.48 36.20
C LYS A 253 -9.09 31.09 35.27
N VAL A 254 -9.51 31.43 34.06
CA VAL A 254 -8.78 32.39 33.24
C VAL A 254 -9.13 33.76 33.82
N VAL A 255 -8.15 34.30 34.54
CA VAL A 255 -8.03 35.72 34.91
C VAL A 255 -8.01 36.57 33.65
#